data_AF-A0A1F4QGI9-F1
#
_entry.id   AF-A0A1F4QGI9-F1
#
_cell.length_a   1.000
_cell.length_b   1.000
_cell.length_c   1.000
_cell.angle_alpha   90.00
_cell.angle_beta   90.00
_cell.angle_gamma   90.00
#
_symmetry.space_group_name_H-M   'P 1'
#
loop_
_entity.id
_entity.type
_entity.pdbx_description
1 polymer ?
#
loop_
_entity_poly.entity_id
_entity_poly.type
_entity_poly.pdbx_seq_one_letter_code
_entity_poly.pdbx_strand_id
1 'polypeptide(L)'
;MPTITVPLQEIARPPIRQITVGAGLCRTCVQAAECTFPRDPNRPVRSCDEFEGADGPRSDHIPRIVAASVFPLGGRPEKGATEVKGLCVQCARRHTCAYPKPAGGVWHCDELA
;
A
#
# COMPACT_ATOMS: atom_id res chain seq x y z
N MET A 1 4.12 -45.35 55.41
CA MET A 1 3.54 -44.56 54.31
C MET A 1 4.63 -43.63 53.80
N PRO A 2 5.22 -43.86 52.63
CA PRO A 2 6.30 -42.99 52.14
C PRO A 2 5.70 -41.68 51.63
N THR A 3 6.04 -40.58 52.30
CA THR A 3 5.71 -39.21 51.85
C THR A 3 6.58 -38.89 50.65
N ILE A 4 5.98 -38.94 49.46
CA ILE A 4 6.59 -38.47 48.22
C ILE A 4 6.48 -36.95 48.22
N THR A 5 7.56 -36.28 48.56
CA THR A 5 7.69 -34.83 48.45
C THR A 5 8.02 -34.51 47.00
N VAL A 6 7.04 -34.05 46.23
CA VAL A 6 7.25 -33.59 44.85
C VAL A 6 7.85 -32.17 44.92
N PRO A 7 9.03 -31.90 44.32
CA PRO A 7 9.58 -30.55 44.29
C PRO A 7 8.71 -29.66 43.40
N LEU A 8 8.26 -28.52 43.94
CA LEU A 8 7.62 -27.46 43.18
C LEU A 8 8.63 -26.96 42.15
N GLN A 9 8.50 -27.39 40.89
CA GLN A 9 9.32 -26.86 39.81
C GLN A 9 8.94 -25.39 39.62
N GLU A 10 9.90 -24.52 39.87
CA GLU A 10 9.87 -23.10 39.58
C GLU A 10 9.48 -22.89 38.12
N ILE A 11 8.24 -22.45 37.89
CA ILE A 11 7.80 -22.00 36.57
C ILE A 11 8.54 -20.69 36.32
N ALA A 12 9.72 -20.79 35.70
CA ALA A 12 10.47 -19.64 35.23
C ALA A 12 9.55 -18.81 34.34
N ARG A 13 9.10 -17.66 34.84
CA ARG A 13 8.29 -16.73 34.06
C ARG A 13 9.11 -16.38 32.80
N PRO A 14 8.57 -16.58 31.59
CA PRO A 14 9.28 -16.19 30.39
C PRO A 14 9.62 -14.70 30.50
N PRO A 15 10.83 -14.29 30.05
CA PRO A 15 11.25 -12.90 30.15
C PRO A 15 10.21 -12.02 29.46
N ILE A 16 9.62 -11.09 30.21
CA ILE A 16 8.70 -10.09 29.68
C ILE A 16 9.52 -9.23 28.72
N ARG A 17 9.50 -9.57 27.43
CA ARG A 17 10.05 -8.72 26.39
C ARG A 17 9.12 -7.50 26.32
N GLN A 18 9.66 -6.33 26.65
CA GLN A 18 8.96 -5.06 26.45
C GLN A 18 8.59 -4.96 24.97
N ILE A 19 7.31 -5.20 24.67
CA ILE A 19 6.79 -5.05 23.32
C ILE A 19 6.67 -3.55 23.09
N THR A 20 7.72 -2.93 22.54
CA THR A 20 7.58 -1.62 21.91
C THR A 20 6.53 -1.77 20.83
N VAL A 21 5.36 -1.17 21.04
CA VAL A 21 4.26 -1.16 20.08
C VAL A 21 4.79 -0.47 18.82
N GLY A 22 5.26 -1.26 17.86
CA GLY A 22 5.87 -0.76 16.64
C GLY A 22 4.89 0.12 15.88
N ALA A 23 5.36 1.18 15.23
CA ALA A 23 4.53 2.04 14.39
C ALA A 23 4.55 1.57 12.92
N GLY A 24 3.52 1.92 12.14
CA GLY A 24 3.40 1.51 10.73
C GLY A 24 2.95 0.04 10.57
N LEU A 25 3.51 -0.66 9.59
CA LEU A 25 3.18 -2.06 9.26
C LEU A 25 3.38 -3.00 10.47
N CYS A 26 4.35 -2.71 11.34
CA CYS A 26 4.61 -3.52 12.54
C CYS A 26 3.42 -3.57 13.52
N ARG A 27 2.42 -2.68 13.41
CA ARG A 27 1.22 -2.71 14.27
C ARG A 27 0.30 -3.89 14.00
N THR A 28 0.29 -4.36 12.76
CA THR A 28 -0.62 -5.40 12.26
C THR A 28 0.13 -6.65 11.80
N CYS A 29 1.44 -6.71 12.06
CA CYS A 29 2.28 -7.82 11.68
C CYS A 29 2.17 -8.97 12.70
N VAL A 30 1.96 -10.19 12.23
CA VAL A 30 1.91 -11.41 13.04
C VAL A 30 3.24 -11.62 13.78
N GLN A 31 4.34 -11.37 13.08
CA GLN A 31 5.70 -11.54 13.61
C GLN A 31 6.16 -10.38 14.49
N ALA A 32 5.30 -9.40 14.81
CA ALA A 32 5.71 -8.22 15.58
C ALA A 32 6.20 -8.57 16.99
N ALA A 33 5.74 -9.63 17.66
CA ALA A 33 6.27 -9.94 18.99
C ALA A 33 7.74 -10.43 18.96
N GLU A 34 8.13 -11.09 17.87
CA GLU A 34 9.37 -11.89 17.79
C GLU A 34 10.35 -11.41 16.71
N CYS A 35 9.94 -10.47 15.85
CA CYS A 35 10.77 -9.98 14.76
C CYS A 35 12.06 -9.32 15.28
N THR A 36 13.19 -9.79 14.74
CA THR A 36 14.55 -9.42 15.17
C THR A 36 14.97 -8.01 14.77
N PHE A 37 14.18 -7.35 13.90
CA PHE A 37 14.52 -6.02 13.41
C PHE A 37 14.28 -4.95 14.49
N PRO A 38 15.26 -4.06 14.75
CA PRO A 38 15.11 -2.98 15.71
C PRO A 38 14.02 -2.02 15.24
N ARG A 39 13.05 -1.74 16.12
CA ARG A 39 11.94 -0.82 15.85
C ARG A 39 12.15 0.47 16.60
N ASP A 40 12.26 1.56 15.84
CA ASP A 40 12.22 2.90 16.39
C ASP A 40 10.75 3.36 16.46
N PRO A 41 10.20 3.68 17.64
CA PRO A 41 8.84 4.19 17.77
C PRO A 41 8.61 5.52 17.04
N ASN A 42 9.67 6.31 16.80
CA ASN A 42 9.62 7.57 16.07
C ASN A 42 9.74 7.39 14.55
N ARG A 43 10.13 6.20 14.08
CA ARG A 43 10.30 5.91 12.66
C ARG A 43 9.42 4.72 12.24
N PRO A 44 8.16 4.98 11.82
CA PRO A 44 7.24 3.92 11.44
C PRO A 44 7.74 3.15 10.22
N VAL A 45 7.68 1.82 10.29
CA VAL A 45 8.04 0.94 9.18
C VAL A 45 6.92 0.96 8.14
N ARG A 46 7.24 1.45 6.94
CA ARG A 46 6.27 1.54 5.82
C ARG A 46 6.43 0.44 4.78
N SER A 47 7.58 -0.25 4.78
CA SER A 47 7.90 -1.36 3.88
C SER A 47 8.75 -2.36 4.65
N CYS A 48 8.42 -3.64 4.54
CA CYS A 48 9.16 -4.75 5.14
C CYS A 48 8.85 -6.02 4.34
N ASP A 49 9.87 -6.72 3.89
CA ASP A 49 9.70 -7.90 3.02
C ASP A 49 9.23 -9.13 3.80
N GLU A 50 9.52 -9.17 5.10
CA GLU A 50 9.07 -10.21 6.05
C GLU A 50 7.74 -9.85 6.73
N PHE A 51 7.02 -8.84 6.21
CA PHE A 51 5.72 -8.47 6.76
C PHE A 51 4.67 -9.55 6.46
N GLU A 52 4.08 -10.07 7.52
CA GLU A 52 2.94 -10.98 7.46
C GLU A 52 1.78 -10.34 8.21
N GLY A 53 0.71 -9.97 7.49
CA GLY A 53 -0.46 -9.34 8.09
C GLY A 53 -1.32 -10.36 8.82
N ALA A 54 -1.85 -10.00 9.99
CA ALA A 54 -2.87 -10.81 10.63
C ALA A 54 -4.14 -10.78 9.77
N ASP A 55 -4.63 -11.95 9.35
CA ASP A 55 -5.95 -12.11 8.75
C ASP A 55 -7.02 -11.76 9.78
N GLY A 56 -7.33 -10.47 9.91
CA GLY A 56 -8.51 -10.03 10.63
C GLY A 56 -9.76 -10.51 9.90
N PRO A 57 -10.90 -10.68 10.60
CA PRO A 57 -12.17 -10.79 9.91
C PRO A 57 -12.23 -9.62 8.94
N ARG A 58 -12.43 -9.92 7.65
CA ARG A 58 -12.66 -8.88 6.64
C ARG A 58 -13.78 -8.04 7.23
N SER A 59 -13.46 -6.83 7.68
CA SER A 59 -14.49 -5.88 8.06
C SER A 59 -15.37 -5.83 6.84
N ASP A 60 -16.63 -6.26 6.98
CA ASP A 60 -17.64 -6.01 5.96
C ASP A 60 -17.39 -4.58 5.51
N HIS A 61 -17.16 -4.41 4.21
CA HIS A 61 -16.87 -3.11 3.62
C HIS A 61 -18.11 -2.26 3.88
N ILE A 62 -18.19 -1.64 5.06
CA ILE A 62 -19.10 -0.55 5.31
C ILE A 62 -18.62 0.48 4.30
N PRO A 63 -19.42 0.80 3.26
CA PRO A 63 -18.99 1.74 2.26
C PRO A 63 -18.66 3.02 2.99
N ARG A 64 -17.36 3.35 3.08
CA ARG A 64 -16.94 4.66 3.53
C ARG A 64 -17.43 5.59 2.44
N ILE A 65 -18.46 6.36 2.76
CA ILE A 65 -18.88 7.49 1.95
C ILE A 65 -17.73 8.49 2.02
N VAL A 66 -16.80 8.36 1.09
CA VAL A 66 -15.81 9.39 0.83
C VAL A 66 -16.54 10.48 0.03
N ALA A 67 -16.65 11.66 0.62
CA ALA A 67 -17.04 12.85 -0.12
C ALA A 67 -15.91 13.17 -1.10
N ALA A 68 -15.93 12.55 -2.28
CA ALA A 68 -15.11 12.99 -3.39
C ALA A 68 -15.67 14.33 -3.84
N SER A 69 -14.84 15.38 -3.83
CA SER A 69 -15.16 16.61 -4.53
C SER A 69 -15.22 16.28 -6.03
N VAL A 70 -16.42 15.97 -6.51
CA VAL A 70 -16.71 15.91 -7.94
C VAL A 70 -16.65 17.36 -8.39
N PHE A 71 -15.49 17.78 -8.89
CA PHE A 71 -15.44 18.98 -9.69
C PHE A 71 -16.47 18.80 -10.79
N PRO A 72 -17.42 19.72 -10.99
CA PRO A 72 -18.29 19.64 -12.14
C PRO A 72 -17.38 19.45 -13.35
N LEU A 73 -17.63 18.39 -14.12
CA LEU A 73 -17.27 18.36 -15.54
C LEU A 73 -18.07 19.49 -16.18
N GLY A 74 -17.70 20.74 -15.88
CA GLY A 74 -18.13 21.89 -16.61
C GLY A 74 -17.76 21.56 -18.04
N GLY A 75 -18.79 21.43 -18.87
CA GLY A 75 -18.66 21.07 -20.26
C GLY A 75 -17.58 21.94 -20.88
N ARG A 76 -16.37 21.39 -20.97
CA ARG A 76 -15.33 21.98 -21.80
C ARG A 76 -15.94 21.86 -23.19
N PRO A 77 -16.04 22.96 -23.96
CA PRO A 77 -16.45 22.83 -25.34
C PRO A 77 -15.60 21.72 -25.93
N GLU A 78 -16.20 20.82 -26.71
CA GLU A 78 -15.48 19.87 -27.56
C GLU A 78 -14.54 20.70 -28.43
N LYS A 79 -13.37 21.05 -27.89
CA LYS A 79 -12.22 21.44 -28.67
C LYS A 79 -11.98 20.19 -29.48
N GLY A 80 -12.34 20.27 -30.75
CA GLY A 80 -12.32 19.16 -31.68
C GLY A 80 -10.99 18.41 -31.63
N ALA A 81 -10.98 17.26 -32.28
CA ALA A 81 -9.88 16.28 -32.36
C ALA A 81 -8.49 16.81 -32.81
N THR A 82 -8.26 18.12 -32.78
CA THR A 82 -7.03 18.83 -33.13
C THR A 82 -6.12 19.13 -31.94
N GLU A 83 -6.58 19.05 -30.68
CA GLU A 83 -5.70 19.23 -29.51
C GLU A 83 -4.91 17.94 -29.25
N VAL A 84 -3.73 17.82 -29.88
CA VAL A 84 -2.79 16.70 -29.64
C VAL A 84 -2.33 16.70 -28.18
N LYS A 85 -2.37 15.52 -27.54
CA LYS A 85 -1.97 15.31 -26.14
C LYS A 85 -1.05 14.10 -25.99
N GLY A 86 -0.35 14.01 -24.86
CA GLY A 86 0.61 12.94 -24.57
C GLY A 86 1.86 13.01 -25.46
N LEU A 87 2.45 11.86 -25.77
CA LEU A 87 3.64 11.73 -26.63
C LEU A 87 3.45 12.33 -28.03
N CYS A 88 2.21 12.44 -28.51
CA CYS A 88 1.93 13.07 -29.80
C CYS A 88 2.30 14.56 -29.87
N VAL A 89 2.45 15.24 -28.73
CA VAL A 89 2.92 16.65 -28.68
C VAL A 89 4.37 16.76 -29.14
N GLN A 90 5.19 15.75 -28.81
CA GLN A 90 6.62 15.70 -29.14
C GLN A 90 6.89 14.93 -30.44
N CYS A 91 5.87 14.31 -31.04
CA CYS A 91 6.00 13.57 -32.29
C CYS A 91 6.16 14.52 -33.51
N ALA A 92 7.28 14.38 -34.22
CA ALA A 92 7.53 15.12 -35.47
C ALA A 92 6.54 14.75 -36.57
N ARG A 93 6.05 13.50 -36.59
CA ARG A 93 5.14 12.97 -37.61
C ARG A 93 3.66 13.06 -37.22
N ARG A 94 3.31 13.77 -36.13
CA ARG A 94 1.93 13.80 -35.59
C ARG A 94 0.85 14.14 -36.63
N HIS A 95 1.15 14.99 -37.61
CA HIS A 95 0.20 15.41 -38.65
C HIS A 95 -0.06 14.34 -39.71
N THR A 96 0.92 13.46 -39.95
CA THR A 96 0.85 12.37 -40.93
C THR A 96 0.71 11.00 -40.28
N CYS A 97 0.66 10.96 -38.94
CA CYS A 97 0.59 9.74 -38.17
C CYS A 97 -0.77 9.07 -38.35
N ALA A 98 -0.76 7.84 -38.87
CA ALA A 98 -1.95 7.03 -39.11
C ALA A 98 -2.57 6.46 -37.81
N TYR A 99 -1.84 6.50 -36.69
CA TYR A 99 -2.33 6.02 -35.41
C TYR A 99 -3.45 6.94 -34.86
N PRO A 100 -4.49 6.35 -34.25
CA PRO A 100 -5.58 7.11 -33.65
C PRO A 100 -5.05 8.00 -32.53
N LYS A 101 -5.55 9.24 -32.47
CA LYS A 101 -5.18 10.22 -31.43
C LYS A 101 -6.33 10.29 -30.42
N PRO A 102 -6.31 9.48 -29.36
CA PRO A 102 -7.39 9.50 -28.37
C PRO A 102 -7.43 10.84 -27.65
N ALA A 103 -8.60 11.22 -27.15
CA ALA A 103 -8.79 12.48 -26.43
C ALA A 103 -7.89 12.63 -25.18
N GLY A 104 -7.42 11.51 -24.61
CA GLY A 104 -6.47 11.43 -23.49
C GLY A 104 -4.99 11.50 -23.89
N GLY A 105 -4.67 11.49 -25.19
CA GLY A 105 -3.31 11.44 -25.69
C GLY A 105 -2.69 10.04 -25.67
N VAL A 106 -1.57 9.87 -26.38
CA VAL A 106 -0.83 8.60 -26.48
C VAL A 106 0.26 8.56 -25.40
N TRP A 107 0.32 7.49 -24.62
CA TRP A 107 1.29 7.31 -23.53
C TRP A 107 2.43 6.35 -23.89
N HIS A 108 2.20 5.48 -24.88
CA HIS A 108 3.20 4.60 -25.46
C HIS A 108 3.02 4.63 -26.97
N CYS A 109 4.10 4.90 -27.70
CA CYS A 109 4.10 4.93 -29.15
C CYS A 109 5.38 4.27 -29.66
N ASP A 110 5.23 3.21 -30.44
CA ASP A 110 6.36 2.41 -30.93
C ASP A 110 7.29 3.21 -31.88
N GLU A 111 6.80 4.30 -32.47
CA GLU A 111 7.61 5.22 -33.28
C GLU A 111 8.49 6.17 -32.44
N LEU A 112 8.26 6.26 -31.13
CA LEU A 112 8.96 7.15 -30.19
C LEU A 112 9.68 6.38 -29.06
N ALA A 113 9.75 5.05 -29.16
CA ALA A 113 10.45 4.17 -28.23
C ALA A 113 11.95 4.06 -28.56
#